data_AF-A0A258AWB2-F1
#
_entry.id   AF-A0A258AWB2-F1
#
_cell.length_a   1.000
_cell.length_b   1.000
_cell.length_c   1.000
_cell.angle_alpha   90.00
_cell.angle_beta   90.00
_cell.angle_gamma   90.00
#
_symmetry.space_group_name_H-M   'P 1'
#
loop_
_entity.id
_entity.type
_entity.pdbx_description
1 polymer ?
#
loop_
_entity_poly.entity_id
_entity_poly.type
_entity_poly.pdbx_seq_one_letter_code
_entity_poly.pdbx_strand_id
1 'polypeptide(L)'
;MTHPSIADNDPPRRSRARRRETMINAVATLLGCMALVIMIATVVRVVMVKLWESARVNPDYVQSVYDKDMERRWSGKAKENPALLNEISETLPQDGSYRAAVPPVAETLPPRNVSTVSVSPQVPTSRHPVIQSVIHDIDSKRLKIEHTVRGFFESANVDQLLAFARDPERVRPLMENYYQSHPHTPLEWKTLGWVLPVEEPGYLLGYAQAIFANAEPVSLIIEEMTDGTFQVDWESSVRYGEIDWKEFIKTQPSEPKLLRVIASKPQNIPSDAPPQGSEMLEIKHPDDNDVIYAYFDRKDPKFQPLLQQLQSGNWKDVPLTLRLCYPGPAGGGKNARIAEIEGKGWLILHGTRS
;
A
#
# COMPACT_ATOMS: atom_id res chain seq x y z
N MET A 1 -35.14 -78.46 50.23
CA MET A 1 -34.24 -77.67 51.09
C MET A 1 -33.13 -77.10 50.23
N THR A 2 -33.23 -75.83 49.86
CA THR A 2 -32.10 -74.98 49.42
C THR A 2 -32.61 -73.54 49.41
N HIS A 3 -31.90 -72.68 50.14
CA HIS A 3 -32.29 -71.31 50.51
C HIS A 3 -32.52 -70.40 49.29
N PRO A 4 -33.55 -69.54 49.28
CA PRO A 4 -33.56 -68.37 48.41
C PRO A 4 -32.52 -67.37 48.93
N SER A 5 -31.57 -67.06 48.05
CA SER A 5 -30.59 -65.98 48.18
C SER A 5 -31.28 -64.69 48.59
N ILE A 6 -30.81 -64.09 49.69
CA ILE A 6 -31.13 -62.72 50.11
C ILE A 6 -30.68 -61.81 48.97
N ALA A 7 -31.61 -61.47 48.08
CA ALA A 7 -31.44 -60.36 47.18
C ALA A 7 -31.34 -59.11 48.05
N ASP A 8 -30.22 -58.42 47.91
CA ASP A 8 -29.91 -57.12 48.49
C ASP A 8 -31.12 -56.19 48.45
N ASN A 9 -31.74 -56.02 49.62
CA ASN A 9 -32.63 -54.91 49.91
C ASN A 9 -31.79 -53.63 49.96
N ASP A 10 -31.47 -53.06 48.79
CA ASP A 10 -30.91 -51.70 48.76
C ASP A 10 -32.07 -50.72 49.04
N PRO A 11 -32.07 -50.00 50.18
CA PRO A 11 -33.23 -49.23 50.60
C PRO A 11 -33.55 -48.13 49.57
N PRO A 12 -34.84 -47.80 49.35
CA PRO A 12 -35.29 -46.83 48.34
C PRO A 12 -34.72 -45.41 48.51
N ARG A 13 -34.02 -45.13 49.62
CA ARG A 13 -33.27 -43.89 49.85
C ARG A 13 -31.94 -43.82 49.09
N ARG A 14 -31.22 -44.93 48.89
CA ARG A 14 -29.92 -44.95 48.17
C ARG A 14 -30.07 -44.71 46.67
N SER A 15 -31.18 -45.17 46.08
CA SER A 15 -31.52 -44.93 44.67
C SER A 15 -31.74 -43.44 44.35
N ARG A 16 -32.37 -42.68 45.26
CA ARG A 16 -32.58 -41.23 45.07
C ARG A 16 -31.29 -40.43 45.20
N ALA A 17 -30.39 -40.84 46.10
CA ALA A 17 -29.08 -40.22 46.25
C ALA A 17 -28.21 -40.41 45.00
N ARG A 18 -28.13 -41.65 44.48
CA ARG A 18 -27.41 -41.93 43.22
C ARG A 18 -27.96 -41.15 42.03
N ARG A 19 -29.29 -41.03 41.90
CA ARG A 19 -29.91 -40.24 40.82
C ARG A 19 -29.52 -38.76 40.89
N ARG A 20 -29.43 -38.20 42.09
CA ARG A 20 -28.97 -36.81 42.31
C ARG A 20 -27.50 -36.65 41.95
N GLU A 21 -26.64 -37.58 42.35
CA GLU A 21 -25.22 -37.57 41.99
C GLU A 21 -25.02 -37.66 40.47
N THR A 22 -25.74 -38.54 39.77
CA THR A 22 -25.69 -38.60 38.30
C THR A 22 -26.18 -37.31 37.64
N MET A 23 -27.23 -36.68 38.18
CA MET A 23 -27.71 -35.40 37.65
C MET A 23 -26.69 -34.27 37.89
N ILE A 24 -26.06 -34.23 39.06
CA ILE A 24 -25.03 -33.24 39.40
C ILE A 24 -23.81 -33.42 38.48
N ASN A 25 -23.34 -34.65 38.29
CA ASN A 25 -22.22 -34.95 37.40
C ASN A 25 -22.54 -34.63 35.94
N ALA A 26 -23.78 -34.90 35.49
CA ALA A 26 -24.21 -34.55 34.14
C ALA A 26 -24.24 -33.02 33.94
N VAL A 27 -24.79 -32.27 34.89
CA VAL A 27 -24.81 -30.80 34.84
C VAL A 27 -23.39 -30.22 34.88
N ALA A 28 -22.51 -30.74 35.73
CA ALA A 28 -21.11 -30.31 35.80
C ALA A 28 -20.37 -30.57 34.48
N THR A 29 -20.62 -31.72 33.85
CA THR A 29 -20.03 -32.06 32.54
C THR A 29 -20.52 -31.10 31.45
N LEU A 30 -21.81 -30.78 31.45
CA LEU A 30 -22.42 -29.85 30.50
C LEU A 30 -21.86 -28.43 30.65
N LEU A 31 -21.70 -27.95 31.89
CA LEU A 31 -21.07 -26.67 32.18
C LEU A 31 -19.59 -26.64 31.77
N GLY A 32 -18.85 -27.73 32.00
CA GLY A 32 -17.47 -27.86 31.54
C GLY A 32 -17.34 -27.80 30.02
N CYS A 33 -18.23 -28.48 29.29
CA CYS A 33 -18.26 -28.44 27.82
C CYS A 33 -18.58 -27.03 27.29
N MET A 34 -19.56 -26.35 27.90
CA MET A 34 -19.91 -24.97 27.51
C MET A 34 -18.76 -23.99 27.77
N ALA A 35 -18.08 -24.12 28.92
CA ALA A 35 -16.91 -23.30 29.22
C ALA A 35 -15.76 -23.52 28.22
N LEU A 36 -15.53 -24.77 27.81
CA LEU A 36 -14.53 -25.11 26.80
C LEU A 36 -14.86 -24.48 25.44
N VAL A 37 -16.13 -24.57 24.99
CA VAL A 37 -16.57 -23.97 23.72
C VAL A 37 -16.39 -22.45 23.74
N ILE A 38 -16.75 -21.79 24.84
CA ILE A 38 -16.57 -20.33 24.99
C ILE A 38 -15.07 -19.99 24.94
N MET A 39 -14.21 -20.76 25.61
CA MET A 39 -12.77 -20.53 25.63
C MET A 39 -12.14 -20.72 24.24
N ILE A 40 -12.56 -21.76 23.50
CA ILE A 40 -12.12 -21.96 22.12
C ILE A 40 -12.59 -20.79 21.24
N ALA A 41 -13.85 -20.37 21.36
CA ALA A 41 -14.39 -19.26 20.59
C ALA A 41 -13.67 -17.93 20.88
N THR A 42 -13.31 -17.65 22.14
CA THR A 42 -12.53 -16.45 22.49
C THR A 42 -11.10 -16.53 21.96
N VAL A 43 -10.44 -17.68 22.06
CA VAL A 43 -9.09 -17.88 21.48
C VAL A 43 -9.13 -17.71 19.96
N VAL A 44 -10.08 -18.34 19.26
CA VAL A 44 -10.26 -18.18 17.81
C VAL A 44 -10.53 -16.72 17.46
N ARG A 45 -11.39 -16.02 18.21
CA ARG A 45 -11.65 -14.59 17.98
C ARG A 45 -10.41 -13.74 18.17
N VAL A 46 -9.63 -13.97 19.23
CA VAL A 46 -8.39 -13.22 19.49
C VAL A 46 -7.33 -13.51 18.42
N VAL A 47 -7.17 -14.77 18.03
CA VAL A 47 -6.26 -15.19 16.96
C VAL A 47 -6.68 -14.60 15.63
N MET A 48 -7.97 -14.60 15.30
CA MET A 48 -8.51 -13.97 14.09
C MET A 48 -8.30 -12.45 14.10
N VAL A 49 -8.53 -11.77 15.23
CA VAL A 49 -8.24 -10.33 15.36
C VAL A 49 -6.74 -10.04 15.21
N LYS A 50 -5.87 -10.89 15.76
CA LYS A 50 -4.41 -10.74 15.64
C LYS A 50 -3.88 -11.04 14.23
N LEU A 51 -4.44 -12.05 13.55
CA LEU A 51 -4.17 -12.32 12.14
C LEU A 51 -4.68 -11.18 11.24
N TRP A 52 -5.83 -10.60 11.59
CA TRP A 52 -6.41 -9.45 10.91
C TRP A 52 -5.60 -8.15 11.09
N GLU A 53 -4.94 -7.97 12.23
CA GLU A 53 -4.00 -6.87 12.49
C GLU A 53 -2.66 -7.01 11.74
N SER A 54 -2.23 -8.22 11.40
CA SER A 54 -0.91 -8.48 10.80
C SER A 54 -0.89 -8.42 9.26
N ALA A 55 -2.06 -8.53 8.61
CA ALA A 55 -2.24 -8.46 7.16
C ALA A 55 -2.63 -7.07 6.64
N ARG A 56 -2.80 -6.07 7.52
CA ARG A 56 -3.27 -4.73 7.14
C ARG A 56 -2.16 -3.69 7.21
N VAL A 57 -2.22 -2.73 6.29
CA VAL A 57 -1.56 -1.43 6.44
C VAL A 57 -1.90 -0.91 7.83
N ASN A 58 -0.87 -0.57 8.61
CA ASN A 58 -1.03 -0.18 10.01
C ASN A 58 -2.06 0.96 10.13
N PRO A 59 -3.18 0.80 10.88
CA PRO A 59 -4.15 1.88 11.04
C PRO A 59 -3.55 3.12 11.71
N ASP A 60 -2.51 2.94 12.55
CA ASP A 60 -1.75 4.05 13.13
C ASP A 60 -0.87 4.74 12.07
N TYR A 61 -0.42 4.04 11.03
CA TYR A 61 0.23 4.69 9.88
C TYR A 61 -0.77 5.56 9.13
N VAL A 62 -1.97 5.01 8.86
CA VAL A 62 -3.05 5.79 8.24
C VAL A 62 -3.30 7.03 9.09
N GLN A 63 -3.49 6.92 10.40
CA GLN A 63 -3.74 8.07 11.28
C GLN A 63 -2.54 9.06 11.38
N SER A 64 -1.30 8.57 11.51
CA SER A 64 -0.10 9.39 11.73
C SER A 64 0.39 10.16 10.50
N VAL A 65 0.03 9.73 9.29
CA VAL A 65 0.21 10.55 8.08
C VAL A 65 -0.64 11.83 8.16
N TYR A 66 -1.72 11.84 8.93
CA TYR A 66 -2.72 12.93 8.94
C TYR A 66 -2.77 13.77 10.22
N ASP A 67 -2.09 13.39 11.31
CA ASP A 67 -2.05 14.19 12.54
C ASP A 67 -1.00 15.33 12.55
N LYS A 68 -0.26 15.56 11.45
CA LYS A 68 0.78 16.62 11.39
C LYS A 68 0.59 17.58 10.21
N ASP A 69 -0.02 18.73 10.53
CA ASP A 69 0.11 19.99 9.79
C ASP A 69 1.59 20.27 9.49
N MET A 70 2.02 20.22 8.23
CA MET A 70 3.22 20.93 7.76
C MET A 70 3.25 21.02 6.23
N GLU A 71 2.99 22.23 5.75
CA GLU A 71 3.42 22.85 4.50
C GLU A 71 4.66 22.20 3.86
N ARG A 72 4.51 21.38 2.80
CA ARG A 72 5.63 21.04 1.91
C ARG A 72 5.21 20.95 0.45
N ARG A 73 5.55 22.01 -0.28
CA ARG A 73 5.42 22.16 -1.73
C ARG A 73 6.41 21.22 -2.43
N TRP A 74 5.93 20.32 -3.29
CA TRP A 74 6.76 19.43 -4.08
C TRP A 74 7.05 20.04 -5.47
N SER A 75 8.29 19.89 -5.96
CA SER A 75 8.70 20.27 -7.32
C SER A 75 9.19 19.02 -8.06
N GLY A 76 8.27 18.23 -8.59
CA GLY A 76 8.62 17.10 -9.46
C GLY A 76 8.74 17.53 -10.91
N LYS A 77 9.97 17.60 -11.43
CA LYS A 77 10.20 17.42 -12.86
C LYS A 77 10.31 15.92 -13.14
N ALA A 78 9.22 15.30 -13.58
CA ALA A 78 9.30 14.03 -14.27
C ALA A 78 9.83 14.31 -15.69
N LYS A 79 10.98 13.74 -16.05
CA LYS A 79 11.35 13.58 -17.45
C LYS A 79 10.59 12.35 -17.95
N GLU A 80 9.74 12.55 -18.94
CA GLU A 80 9.14 11.50 -19.73
C GLU A 80 10.25 10.59 -20.28
N ASN A 81 10.08 9.27 -20.12
CA ASN A 81 11.03 8.27 -20.59
C ASN A 81 10.40 7.60 -21.83
N PRO A 82 10.78 7.97 -23.06
CA PRO A 82 10.14 7.49 -24.30
C PRO A 82 10.70 6.14 -24.75
N ALA A 83 10.88 5.20 -23.83
CA ALA A 83 11.51 3.91 -24.11
C ALA A 83 10.47 2.77 -24.16
N LEU A 84 9.35 2.94 -24.88
CA LEU A 84 8.43 1.83 -25.18
C LEU A 84 7.66 1.98 -26.52
N LEU A 85 8.07 2.89 -27.40
CA LEU A 85 7.49 3.03 -28.74
C LEU A 85 8.57 3.51 -29.70
N ASN A 86 9.30 2.59 -30.34
CA ASN A 86 9.92 2.76 -31.67
C ASN A 86 10.82 1.56 -32.01
N GLU A 87 10.22 0.44 -32.39
CA GLU A 87 10.85 -0.46 -33.35
C GLU A 87 9.76 -0.85 -34.36
N ILE A 88 9.74 -0.11 -35.47
CA ILE A 88 9.49 -0.53 -36.86
C ILE A 88 9.46 0.77 -37.67
N SER A 89 10.58 1.10 -38.32
CA SER A 89 10.59 1.66 -39.67
C SER A 89 12.02 1.65 -40.21
N GLU A 90 12.16 0.92 -41.31
CA GLU A 90 13.35 0.73 -42.11
C GLU A 90 13.73 1.99 -42.92
N THR A 91 15.04 2.07 -43.20
CA THR A 91 15.69 2.60 -44.42
C THR A 91 15.93 4.09 -44.64
N LEU A 92 17.23 4.46 -44.59
CA LEU A 92 18.11 5.03 -45.63
C LEU A 92 18.93 6.27 -45.20
N PRO A 93 20.22 6.37 -45.60
CA PRO A 93 21.17 7.32 -45.05
C PRO A 93 21.34 8.57 -45.94
N GLN A 94 21.62 9.72 -45.31
CA GLN A 94 22.30 10.81 -46.02
C GLN A 94 23.43 11.45 -45.20
N ASP A 95 24.52 11.54 -45.95
CA ASP A 95 25.82 12.15 -45.79
C ASP A 95 25.78 13.68 -45.58
N GLY A 96 26.87 14.28 -45.09
CA GLY A 96 27.11 15.72 -45.28
C GLY A 96 27.56 16.56 -44.07
N SER A 97 28.85 16.48 -43.73
CA SER A 97 29.77 17.57 -43.31
C SER A 97 29.25 19.02 -43.32
N TYR A 98 29.57 19.84 -42.29
CA TYR A 98 30.52 20.97 -42.37
C TYR A 98 30.82 21.67 -41.00
N ARG A 99 32.13 21.96 -40.82
CA ARG A 99 32.89 22.81 -39.86
C ARG A 99 32.40 24.29 -39.81
N ALA A 100 32.75 25.23 -38.91
CA ALA A 100 33.70 25.39 -37.79
C ALA A 100 33.40 26.74 -37.04
N ALA A 101 34.05 26.92 -35.89
CA ALA A 101 34.14 28.10 -34.99
C ALA A 101 34.67 29.40 -35.64
N VAL A 102 34.57 30.61 -35.05
CA VAL A 102 35.38 31.21 -33.94
C VAL A 102 34.80 32.62 -33.55
N PRO A 103 35.00 33.14 -32.29
CA PRO A 103 34.55 34.46 -31.76
C PRO A 103 35.72 35.51 -31.81
N PRO A 104 36.02 36.41 -30.84
CA PRO A 104 35.28 37.29 -29.88
C PRO A 104 35.73 38.79 -29.93
N VAL A 105 35.13 39.72 -29.16
CA VAL A 105 35.82 40.93 -28.62
C VAL A 105 35.19 41.35 -27.27
N ALA A 106 36.05 41.66 -26.30
CA ALA A 106 35.82 42.08 -24.92
C ALA A 106 36.27 43.55 -24.70
N GLU A 107 35.88 44.17 -23.57
CA GLU A 107 36.54 45.28 -22.81
C GLU A 107 35.48 46.20 -22.13
N THR A 108 35.56 46.76 -20.92
CA THR A 108 36.43 46.69 -19.72
C THR A 108 35.71 47.44 -18.58
N LEU A 109 35.92 47.05 -17.32
CA LEU A 109 35.67 47.83 -16.07
C LEU A 109 36.89 48.76 -15.78
N PRO A 110 37.02 49.59 -14.69
CA PRO A 110 36.21 49.89 -13.47
C PRO A 110 36.18 51.44 -13.16
N PRO A 111 36.08 52.03 -11.92
CA PRO A 111 35.84 51.51 -10.56
C PRO A 111 34.84 52.27 -9.63
N ARG A 112 34.35 51.50 -8.64
CA ARG A 112 34.03 51.75 -7.21
C ARG A 112 33.84 53.19 -6.68
N ASN A 113 32.68 53.44 -6.05
CA ASN A 113 32.62 54.20 -4.79
C ASN A 113 31.44 53.75 -3.90
N VAL A 114 31.67 53.75 -2.59
CA VAL A 114 30.84 53.18 -1.52
C VAL A 114 29.90 54.25 -0.95
N SER A 115 28.61 53.92 -0.75
CA SER A 115 27.81 54.40 0.39
C SER A 115 26.54 53.56 0.58
N THR A 116 26.40 53.05 1.79
CA THR A 116 25.31 52.30 2.41
C THR A 116 24.04 53.14 2.62
N VAL A 117 22.88 52.62 2.20
CA VAL A 117 21.57 52.88 2.85
C VAL A 117 20.74 51.60 2.77
N SER A 118 20.45 51.01 3.94
CA SER A 118 19.48 49.93 4.11
C SER A 118 18.06 50.43 3.85
N VAL A 119 17.40 49.88 2.85
CA VAL A 119 15.93 49.93 2.71
C VAL A 119 15.46 48.49 2.49
N SER A 120 14.79 47.93 3.50
CA SER A 120 14.11 46.64 3.37
C SER A 120 12.96 46.76 2.36
N PRO A 121 12.89 45.93 1.31
CA PRO A 121 11.68 45.79 0.54
C PRO A 121 10.70 44.92 1.33
N GLN A 122 9.63 45.53 1.86
CA GLN A 122 8.45 44.77 2.28
C GLN A 122 7.78 44.20 1.04
N VAL A 123 8.03 42.92 0.76
CA VAL A 123 7.24 42.14 -0.19
C VAL A 123 5.87 41.91 0.44
N PRO A 124 4.74 42.27 -0.22
CA PRO A 124 3.43 41.93 0.29
C PRO A 124 3.26 40.42 0.22
N THR A 125 3.19 39.78 1.39
CA THR A 125 2.85 38.37 1.52
C THR A 125 1.37 38.20 1.14
N SER A 126 1.09 38.03 -0.15
CA SER A 126 -0.21 37.52 -0.60
C SER A 126 -0.32 36.07 -0.09
N ARG A 127 -0.99 35.92 1.06
CA ARG A 127 -1.48 34.62 1.52
C ARG A 127 -2.58 34.19 0.55
N HIS A 128 -2.22 33.50 -0.51
CA HIS A 128 -3.20 32.69 -1.24
C HIS A 128 -3.72 31.64 -0.25
N PRO A 129 -5.05 31.50 -0.07
CA PRO A 129 -5.59 30.41 0.72
C PRO A 129 -5.17 29.10 0.05
N VAL A 130 -4.49 28.25 0.81
CA VAL A 130 -4.25 26.85 0.42
C VAL A 130 -5.63 26.22 0.38
N ILE A 131 -6.15 25.96 -0.81
CA ILE A 131 -7.38 25.19 -0.97
C ILE A 131 -7.05 23.78 -0.49
N GLN A 132 -7.56 23.40 0.68
CA GLN A 132 -7.48 22.02 1.16
C GLN A 132 -8.13 21.13 0.11
N SER A 133 -7.32 20.26 -0.50
CA SER A 133 -7.78 19.31 -1.52
C SER A 133 -8.24 18.05 -0.79
N VAL A 134 -9.47 18.07 -0.32
CA VAL A 134 -10.09 16.98 0.45
C VAL A 134 -11.50 16.72 -0.10
N ILE A 135 -11.91 15.45 -0.18
CA ILE A 135 -13.30 15.12 -0.50
C ILE A 135 -14.21 15.63 0.63
N HIS A 136 -14.98 16.66 0.32
CA HIS A 136 -15.99 17.20 1.24
C HIS A 136 -17.30 16.41 1.16
N ASP A 137 -18.01 16.34 2.29
CA ASP A 137 -19.37 15.81 2.40
C ASP A 137 -19.52 14.36 1.87
N ILE A 138 -18.65 13.47 2.36
CA ILE A 138 -18.62 12.04 1.97
C ILE A 138 -19.97 11.37 2.13
N ASP A 139 -20.71 11.69 3.19
CA ASP A 139 -22.02 11.08 3.47
C ASP A 139 -23.03 11.37 2.36
N SER A 140 -23.07 12.60 1.84
CA SER A 140 -23.97 12.92 0.72
C SER A 140 -23.52 12.30 -0.60
N LYS A 141 -22.21 12.08 -0.76
CA LYS A 141 -21.61 11.47 -1.96
C LYS A 141 -21.55 9.95 -1.93
N ARG A 142 -21.91 9.32 -0.79
CA ARG A 142 -21.76 7.88 -0.53
C ARG A 142 -22.36 6.99 -1.62
N LEU A 143 -23.53 7.32 -2.15
CA LEU A 143 -24.18 6.54 -3.21
C LEU A 143 -23.39 6.58 -4.54
N LYS A 144 -22.76 7.72 -4.87
CA LYS A 144 -21.92 7.85 -6.07
C LYS A 144 -20.62 7.05 -5.92
N ILE A 145 -20.04 7.09 -4.73
CA ILE A 145 -18.86 6.29 -4.38
C ILE A 145 -19.21 4.81 -4.48
N GLU A 146 -20.30 4.38 -3.85
CA GLU A 146 -20.76 2.99 -3.91
C GLU A 146 -21.01 2.53 -5.34
N HIS A 147 -21.69 3.34 -6.17
CA HIS A 147 -21.89 3.03 -7.58
C HIS A 147 -20.58 2.81 -8.33
N THR A 148 -19.58 3.68 -8.11
CA THR A 148 -18.27 3.60 -8.76
C THR A 148 -17.49 2.38 -8.31
N VAL A 149 -17.38 2.16 -7.00
CA VAL A 149 -16.63 1.04 -6.42
C VAL A 149 -17.28 -0.29 -6.80
N ARG A 150 -18.61 -0.38 -6.75
CA ARG A 150 -19.35 -1.56 -7.20
C ARG A 150 -19.10 -1.82 -8.68
N GLY A 151 -19.26 -0.81 -9.54
CA GLY A 151 -19.04 -0.94 -10.98
C GLY A 151 -17.62 -1.41 -11.31
N PHE A 152 -16.62 -0.90 -10.58
CA PHE A 152 -15.24 -1.33 -10.71
C PHE A 152 -15.06 -2.84 -10.42
N PHE A 153 -15.61 -3.35 -9.32
CA PHE A 153 -15.43 -4.76 -8.94
C PHE A 153 -16.35 -5.75 -9.68
N GLU A 154 -17.53 -5.31 -10.13
CA GLU A 154 -18.45 -6.14 -10.93
C GLU A 154 -18.11 -6.14 -12.44
N SER A 155 -17.13 -5.34 -12.87
CA SER A 155 -16.66 -5.29 -14.26
C SER A 155 -16.05 -6.64 -14.70
N ALA A 156 -16.50 -7.13 -15.85
CA ALA A 156 -16.12 -8.45 -16.36
C ALA A 156 -14.81 -8.47 -17.17
N ASN A 157 -14.33 -7.30 -17.59
CA ASN A 157 -13.15 -7.15 -18.42
C ASN A 157 -12.51 -5.76 -18.27
N VAL A 158 -11.33 -5.61 -18.86
CA VAL A 158 -10.53 -4.37 -18.83
C VAL A 158 -11.32 -3.17 -19.35
N ASP A 159 -12.06 -3.29 -20.46
CA ASP A 159 -12.79 -2.14 -21.02
C ASP A 159 -13.87 -1.60 -20.07
N GLN A 160 -14.54 -2.48 -19.33
CA GLN A 160 -15.51 -2.08 -18.31
C GLN A 160 -14.82 -1.48 -17.07
N LEU A 161 -13.73 -2.09 -16.61
CA LEU A 161 -12.91 -1.59 -15.50
C LEU A 161 -12.43 -0.17 -15.73
N LEU A 162 -12.00 0.13 -16.96
CA LEU A 162 -11.48 1.43 -17.35
C LEU A 162 -12.49 2.58 -17.22
N ALA A 163 -13.79 2.30 -17.28
CA ALA A 163 -14.81 3.31 -17.04
C ALA A 163 -14.82 3.83 -15.59
N PHE A 164 -14.28 3.03 -14.66
CA PHE A 164 -14.21 3.36 -13.23
C PHE A 164 -12.78 3.60 -12.76
N ALA A 165 -11.77 3.39 -13.60
CA ALA A 165 -10.38 3.48 -13.22
C ALA A 165 -9.83 4.90 -13.37
N ARG A 166 -8.98 5.27 -12.43
CA ARG A 166 -8.14 6.46 -12.51
C ARG A 166 -7.11 6.28 -13.63
N ASP A 167 -6.92 7.32 -14.42
CA ASP A 167 -5.95 7.37 -15.53
C ASP A 167 -6.16 6.27 -16.58
N PRO A 168 -7.37 6.13 -17.15
CA PRO A 168 -7.73 4.96 -17.95
C PRO A 168 -6.79 4.73 -19.14
N GLU A 169 -6.36 5.78 -19.82
CA GLU A 169 -5.42 5.66 -20.94
C GLU A 169 -4.04 5.13 -20.52
N ARG A 170 -3.56 5.53 -19.32
CA ARG A 170 -2.27 5.11 -18.79
C ARG A 170 -2.31 3.69 -18.24
N VAL A 171 -3.36 3.33 -17.52
CA VAL A 171 -3.45 2.01 -16.86
C VAL A 171 -3.92 0.90 -17.79
N ARG A 172 -4.56 1.22 -18.92
CA ARG A 172 -4.98 0.23 -19.93
C ARG A 172 -3.89 -0.78 -20.28
N PRO A 173 -2.70 -0.39 -20.78
CA PRO A 173 -1.66 -1.36 -21.14
C PRO A 173 -1.18 -2.19 -19.94
N LEU A 174 -1.21 -1.62 -18.72
CA LEU A 174 -0.85 -2.33 -17.50
C LEU A 174 -1.90 -3.38 -17.12
N MET A 175 -3.18 -3.03 -17.21
CA MET A 175 -4.30 -3.95 -16.99
C MET A 175 -4.27 -5.10 -17.99
N GLU A 176 -4.12 -4.80 -19.28
CA GLU A 176 -4.08 -5.80 -20.34
C GLU A 176 -2.94 -6.79 -20.15
N ASN A 177 -1.77 -6.34 -19.69
CA ASN A 177 -0.66 -7.22 -19.32
C ASN A 177 -0.96 -8.03 -18.05
N TYR A 178 -1.45 -7.37 -17.00
CA TYR A 178 -1.72 -8.00 -15.70
C TYR A 178 -2.75 -9.12 -15.79
N TYR A 179 -3.89 -8.87 -16.45
CA TYR A 179 -5.00 -9.82 -16.53
C TYR A 179 -4.74 -11.00 -17.49
N GLN A 180 -3.59 -11.05 -18.20
CA GLN A 180 -3.18 -12.26 -18.94
C GLN A 180 -2.85 -13.43 -18.00
N SER A 181 -2.30 -13.15 -16.82
CA SER A 181 -1.89 -14.15 -15.83
C SER A 181 -2.71 -14.10 -14.54
N HIS A 182 -3.60 -13.12 -14.39
CA HIS A 182 -4.44 -12.94 -13.20
C HIS A 182 -5.93 -12.93 -13.58
N PRO A 183 -6.57 -14.08 -13.81
CA PRO A 183 -7.97 -14.12 -14.24
C PRO A 183 -8.92 -13.37 -13.28
N HIS A 184 -9.89 -12.65 -13.83
CA HIS A 184 -10.95 -12.02 -13.04
C HIS A 184 -11.68 -13.07 -12.21
N THR A 185 -11.61 -12.92 -10.89
CA THR A 185 -12.40 -13.73 -9.96
C THR A 185 -13.69 -12.96 -9.64
N PRO A 186 -14.87 -13.53 -9.90
CA PRO A 186 -16.14 -12.86 -9.60
C PRO A 186 -16.27 -12.56 -8.11
N LEU A 187 -16.46 -11.28 -7.78
CA LEU A 187 -16.72 -10.83 -6.42
C LEU A 187 -18.21 -10.50 -6.26
N GLU A 188 -18.83 -11.07 -5.23
CA GLU A 188 -20.23 -10.82 -4.91
C GLU A 188 -20.33 -9.56 -4.05
N TRP A 189 -20.65 -8.42 -4.67
CA TRP A 189 -20.81 -7.15 -3.97
C TRP A 189 -21.81 -7.26 -2.83
N LYS A 190 -21.42 -6.77 -1.65
CA LYS A 190 -22.32 -6.66 -0.49
C LYS A 190 -22.66 -5.22 -0.19
N THR A 191 -21.66 -4.39 0.07
CA THR A 191 -21.86 -2.97 0.40
C THR A 191 -20.54 -2.21 0.42
N LEU A 192 -20.64 -0.89 0.37
CA LEU A 192 -19.53 0.00 0.69
C LEU A 192 -19.37 0.04 2.21
N GLY A 193 -18.15 -0.16 2.70
CA GLY A 193 -17.77 -0.04 4.10
C GLY A 193 -17.53 1.42 4.51
N TRP A 194 -16.44 1.64 5.23
CA TRP A 194 -16.00 2.99 5.59
C TRP A 194 -15.42 3.72 4.37
N VAL A 195 -15.51 5.05 4.40
CA VAL A 195 -14.84 5.96 3.47
C VAL A 195 -14.18 7.06 4.29
N LEU A 196 -12.91 7.32 4.04
CA LEU A 196 -12.11 8.31 4.75
C LEU A 196 -11.51 9.29 3.75
N PRO A 197 -11.64 10.61 3.97
CA PRO A 197 -10.99 11.60 3.13
C PRO A 197 -9.46 11.52 3.30
N VAL A 198 -8.74 11.85 2.23
CA VAL A 198 -7.28 11.95 2.24
C VAL A 198 -6.89 13.37 1.85
N GLU A 199 -6.06 14.00 2.67
CA GLU A 199 -5.46 15.28 2.32
C GLU A 199 -4.23 15.05 1.43
N GLU A 200 -4.38 15.40 0.16
CA GLU A 200 -3.29 15.35 -0.82
C GLU A 200 -3.35 16.58 -1.73
N PRO A 201 -2.37 17.49 -1.68
CA PRO A 201 -2.41 18.71 -2.47
C PRO A 201 -2.63 18.47 -3.97
N GLY A 202 -3.67 19.06 -4.54
CA GLY A 202 -4.00 18.96 -5.96
C GLY A 202 -4.71 17.68 -6.37
N TYR A 203 -5.24 16.91 -5.42
CA TYR A 203 -6.07 15.73 -5.65
C TYR A 203 -7.20 15.63 -4.61
N LEU A 204 -8.38 15.19 -5.03
CA LEU A 204 -9.50 14.94 -4.11
C LEU A 204 -9.60 13.45 -3.82
N LEU A 205 -8.75 12.96 -2.91
CA LEU A 205 -8.61 11.52 -2.65
C LEU A 205 -9.40 11.06 -1.43
N GLY A 206 -9.72 9.77 -1.42
CA GLY A 206 -10.25 9.07 -0.26
C GLY A 206 -9.82 7.61 -0.24
N TYR A 207 -9.79 7.02 0.95
CA TYR A 207 -9.76 5.58 1.09
C TYR A 207 -11.19 5.06 1.22
N ALA A 208 -11.48 3.93 0.60
CA ALA A 208 -12.75 3.24 0.74
C ALA A 208 -12.51 1.76 1.05
N GLN A 209 -13.47 1.14 1.73
CA GLN A 209 -13.52 -0.31 1.91
C GLN A 209 -14.66 -0.90 1.10
N ALA A 210 -14.36 -1.81 0.19
CA ALA A 210 -15.35 -2.66 -0.47
C ALA A 210 -15.59 -3.92 0.37
N ILE A 211 -16.84 -4.29 0.58
CA ILE A 211 -17.23 -5.50 1.31
C ILE A 211 -17.94 -6.45 0.36
N PHE A 212 -17.52 -7.71 0.37
CA PHE A 212 -18.04 -8.77 -0.47
C PHE A 212 -18.70 -9.88 0.37
N ALA A 213 -19.58 -10.67 -0.25
CA ALA A 213 -20.18 -11.83 0.39
C ALA A 213 -19.27 -13.07 0.34
N ASN A 214 -18.43 -13.16 -0.68
CA ASN A 214 -17.60 -14.33 -1.00
C ASN A 214 -16.08 -14.09 -0.88
N ALA A 215 -15.66 -12.92 -0.38
CA ALA A 215 -14.25 -12.55 -0.25
C ALA A 215 -14.00 -11.61 0.94
N GLU A 216 -12.74 -11.52 1.35
CA GLU A 216 -12.31 -10.54 2.36
C GLU A 216 -12.53 -9.10 1.88
N PRO A 217 -12.79 -8.14 2.80
CA PRO A 217 -12.92 -6.73 2.42
C PRO A 217 -11.64 -6.20 1.79
N VAL A 218 -11.80 -5.44 0.70
CA VAL A 218 -10.69 -4.80 -0.02
C VAL A 218 -10.66 -3.32 0.32
N SER A 219 -9.49 -2.81 0.72
CA SER A 219 -9.24 -1.38 0.85
C SER A 219 -8.71 -0.83 -0.47
N LEU A 220 -9.25 0.29 -0.92
CA LEU A 220 -8.89 0.93 -2.19
C LEU A 220 -8.79 2.45 -2.03
N ILE A 221 -8.14 3.08 -3.00
CA ILE A 221 -8.09 4.54 -3.13
C ILE A 221 -9.11 4.96 -4.19
N ILE A 222 -9.88 6.00 -3.88
CA ILE A 222 -10.80 6.67 -4.79
C ILE A 222 -10.37 8.13 -4.99
N GLU A 223 -10.70 8.69 -6.14
CA GLU A 223 -10.53 10.11 -6.47
C GLU A 223 -11.87 10.69 -6.90
N GLU A 224 -12.23 11.87 -6.37
CA GLU A 224 -13.31 12.69 -6.91
C GLU A 224 -12.77 13.54 -8.06
N MET A 225 -13.38 13.39 -9.23
CA MET A 225 -13.02 14.13 -10.44
C MET A 225 -13.67 15.51 -10.45
N THR A 226 -13.17 16.41 -11.31
CA THR A 226 -13.67 17.80 -11.42
C THR A 226 -15.16 17.90 -11.79
N ASP A 227 -15.72 16.87 -12.43
CA ASP A 227 -17.14 16.77 -12.76
C ASP A 227 -18.01 16.15 -11.64
N GLY A 228 -17.40 15.84 -10.49
CA GLY A 228 -18.05 15.23 -9.33
C GLY A 228 -18.35 13.73 -9.50
N THR A 229 -17.78 13.08 -10.51
CA THR A 229 -17.70 11.62 -10.61
C THR A 229 -16.56 11.08 -9.75
N PHE A 230 -16.52 9.76 -9.57
CA PHE A 230 -15.45 9.09 -8.83
C PHE A 230 -14.72 8.10 -9.71
N GLN A 231 -13.43 7.91 -9.43
CA GLN A 231 -12.59 6.90 -10.05
C GLN A 231 -11.82 6.12 -8.98
N VAL A 232 -11.45 4.87 -9.28
CA VAL A 232 -10.69 3.96 -8.41
C VAL A 232 -9.25 3.87 -8.92
N ASP A 233 -8.29 3.95 -8.00
CA ASP A 233 -6.88 3.67 -8.34
C ASP A 233 -6.68 2.15 -8.48
N TRP A 234 -6.68 1.67 -9.73
CA TRP A 234 -6.56 0.25 -10.03
C TRP A 234 -5.24 -0.34 -9.52
N GLU A 235 -4.12 0.35 -9.73
CA GLU A 235 -2.80 -0.19 -9.41
C GLU A 235 -2.62 -0.46 -7.92
N SER A 236 -3.12 0.42 -7.05
CA SER A 236 -3.13 0.14 -5.60
C SER A 236 -4.11 -0.97 -5.23
N SER A 237 -5.26 -1.05 -5.90
CA SER A 237 -6.29 -2.07 -5.61
C SER A 237 -5.83 -3.51 -5.89
N VAL A 238 -5.03 -3.71 -6.94
CA VAL A 238 -4.45 -5.01 -7.30
C VAL A 238 -3.00 -5.15 -6.87
N ARG A 239 -2.46 -4.16 -6.15
CA ARG A 239 -1.05 -4.10 -5.71
C ARG A 239 -0.08 -4.28 -6.87
N TYR A 240 -0.39 -3.70 -8.03
CA TYR A 240 0.34 -3.89 -9.27
C TYR A 240 1.85 -3.73 -9.08
N GLY A 241 2.61 -4.66 -9.66
CA GLY A 241 4.05 -4.66 -9.81
C GLY A 241 4.46 -5.13 -11.19
N GLU A 242 5.67 -4.77 -11.63
CA GLU A 242 6.20 -5.17 -12.95
C GLU A 242 6.58 -6.66 -13.04
N ILE A 243 6.70 -7.34 -11.89
CA ILE A 243 7.07 -8.74 -11.76
C ILE A 243 6.38 -9.32 -10.51
N ASP A 244 6.03 -10.61 -10.54
CA ASP A 244 5.48 -11.30 -9.38
C ASP A 244 6.50 -11.35 -8.22
N TRP A 245 6.02 -11.33 -6.98
CA TRP A 245 6.88 -11.32 -5.79
C TRP A 245 7.79 -12.55 -5.70
N LYS A 246 7.25 -13.74 -5.94
CA LYS A 246 8.03 -14.99 -5.88
C LYS A 246 9.02 -15.06 -7.03
N GLU A 247 8.62 -14.56 -8.20
CA GLU A 247 9.51 -14.46 -9.34
C GLU A 247 10.65 -13.46 -9.09
N PHE A 248 10.39 -12.32 -8.48
CA PHE A 248 11.41 -11.34 -8.08
C PHE A 248 12.46 -11.96 -7.14
N ILE A 249 12.01 -12.67 -6.10
CA ILE A 249 12.89 -13.37 -5.15
C ILE A 249 13.71 -14.46 -5.85
N LYS A 250 13.07 -15.22 -6.74
CA LYS A 250 13.70 -16.35 -7.43
C LYS A 250 14.73 -15.90 -8.48
N THR A 251 14.39 -14.90 -9.28
CA THR A 251 15.21 -14.46 -10.42
C THR A 251 16.25 -13.43 -10.04
N GLN A 252 16.05 -12.73 -8.91
CA GLN A 252 16.95 -11.71 -8.39
C GLN A 252 17.40 -10.72 -9.47
N PRO A 253 16.46 -9.98 -10.09
CA PRO A 253 16.77 -9.16 -11.26
C PRO A 253 17.75 -8.04 -10.88
N SER A 254 18.77 -7.85 -11.72
CA SER A 254 19.73 -6.74 -11.57
C SER A 254 19.15 -5.40 -12.00
N GLU A 255 18.16 -5.43 -12.90
CA GLU A 255 17.40 -4.25 -13.31
C GLU A 255 16.32 -3.90 -12.26
N PRO A 256 16.13 -2.61 -11.95
CA PRO A 256 15.08 -2.18 -11.02
C PRO A 256 13.68 -2.51 -11.54
N LYS A 257 12.89 -3.21 -10.71
CA LYS A 257 11.48 -3.54 -10.95
C LYS A 257 10.58 -2.81 -9.96
N LEU A 258 9.47 -2.27 -10.45
CA LEU A 258 8.44 -1.64 -9.64
C LEU A 258 7.68 -2.68 -8.81
N LEU A 259 7.62 -2.47 -7.50
CA LEU A 259 6.88 -3.32 -6.56
C LEU A 259 6.16 -2.47 -5.52
N ARG A 260 4.93 -2.88 -5.18
CA ARG A 260 4.18 -2.39 -4.02
C ARG A 260 4.40 -3.33 -2.85
N VAL A 261 5.00 -2.80 -1.80
CA VAL A 261 5.47 -3.59 -0.66
C VAL A 261 5.03 -2.99 0.66
N ILE A 262 5.16 -3.77 1.72
CA ILE A 262 5.10 -3.33 3.11
C ILE A 262 6.51 -3.37 3.68
N ALA A 263 6.96 -2.26 4.25
CA ALA A 263 8.29 -2.13 4.83
C ALA A 263 8.26 -1.84 6.33
N SER A 264 9.20 -2.44 7.05
CA SER A 264 9.40 -2.24 8.48
C SER A 264 10.89 -2.05 8.77
N LYS A 265 11.19 -1.43 9.91
CA LYS A 265 12.55 -1.50 10.46
C LYS A 265 12.83 -2.97 10.83
N PRO A 266 13.96 -3.54 10.38
CA PRO A 266 14.29 -4.93 10.67
C PRO A 266 14.46 -5.12 12.18
N GLN A 267 13.84 -6.15 12.75
CA GLN A 267 14.03 -6.51 14.16
C GLN A 267 15.40 -7.15 14.39
N ASN A 268 15.85 -7.94 13.41
CA ASN A 268 17.16 -8.56 13.39
C ASN A 268 17.86 -8.13 12.10
N ILE A 269 19.08 -7.60 12.20
CA ILE A 269 19.89 -7.29 11.03
C ILE A 269 20.54 -8.61 10.57
N PRO A 270 20.34 -9.04 9.31
CA PRO A 270 21.03 -10.21 8.77
C PRO A 270 22.54 -10.09 8.91
N SER A 271 23.27 -11.20 9.06
CA SER A 271 24.74 -11.15 9.18
C SER A 271 25.42 -10.56 7.94
N ASP A 272 24.74 -10.58 6.80
CA ASP A 272 25.19 -9.97 5.56
C ASP A 272 25.00 -8.46 5.63
N ALA A 273 26.07 -7.76 6.01
CA ALA A 273 26.06 -6.32 6.22
C ALA A 273 25.77 -5.58 4.89
N PRO A 274 24.84 -4.62 4.87
CA PRO A 274 24.70 -3.72 3.74
C PRO A 274 25.96 -2.85 3.60
N PRO A 275 26.14 -2.17 2.46
CA PRO A 275 27.23 -1.21 2.30
C PRO A 275 27.24 -0.19 3.46
N GLN A 276 28.44 0.18 3.92
CA GLN A 276 28.60 1.09 5.05
C GLN A 276 27.83 2.41 4.82
N GLY A 277 27.04 2.82 5.80
CA GLY A 277 26.20 4.03 5.71
C GLY A 277 24.81 3.81 5.10
N SER A 278 24.49 2.59 4.68
CA SER A 278 23.14 2.25 4.22
C SER A 278 22.18 2.08 5.39
N GLU A 279 20.90 2.40 5.15
CA GLU A 279 19.79 2.00 5.99
C GLU A 279 19.16 0.72 5.43
N MET A 280 18.74 -0.19 6.30
CA MET A 280 18.13 -1.46 5.91
C MET A 280 16.65 -1.48 6.30
N LEU A 281 15.82 -2.04 5.42
CA LEU A 281 14.41 -2.30 5.63
C LEU A 281 14.15 -3.80 5.49
N GLU A 282 13.23 -4.29 6.31
CA GLU A 282 12.54 -5.56 6.10
C GLU A 282 11.36 -5.30 5.16
N ILE A 283 11.24 -6.05 4.07
CA ILE A 283 10.24 -5.85 3.02
C ILE A 283 9.49 -7.15 2.75
N LYS A 284 8.16 -7.07 2.67
CA LYS A 284 7.28 -8.17 2.27
C LYS A 284 6.25 -7.71 1.24
N HIS A 285 5.80 -8.63 0.40
CA HIS A 285 4.59 -8.42 -0.37
C HIS A 285 3.38 -8.50 0.57
N PRO A 286 2.36 -7.64 0.44
CA PRO A 286 1.23 -7.62 1.37
C PRO A 286 0.37 -8.90 1.38
N ASP A 287 0.43 -9.71 0.32
CA ASP A 287 -0.27 -11.01 0.23
C ASP A 287 0.66 -12.22 0.42
N ASP A 288 1.93 -11.99 0.77
CA ASP A 288 2.91 -13.05 0.99
C ASP A 288 3.58 -12.91 2.36
N ASN A 289 4.07 -14.04 2.88
CA ASN A 289 4.83 -14.09 4.13
C ASN A 289 6.35 -14.08 3.88
N ASP A 290 6.79 -14.29 2.64
CA ASP A 290 8.19 -14.24 2.28
C ASP A 290 8.74 -12.81 2.47
N VAL A 291 9.76 -12.72 3.32
CA VAL A 291 10.43 -11.47 3.69
C VAL A 291 11.80 -11.41 3.01
N ILE A 292 12.12 -10.24 2.47
CA ILE A 292 13.48 -9.91 2.03
C ILE A 292 13.99 -8.67 2.75
N TYR A 293 15.30 -8.46 2.70
CA TYR A 293 15.92 -7.24 3.19
C TYR A 293 16.34 -6.37 2.02
N ALA A 294 16.04 -5.08 2.11
CA ALA A 294 16.47 -4.11 1.12
C ALA A 294 17.14 -2.90 1.75
N TYR A 295 18.17 -2.38 1.09
CA TYR A 295 18.93 -1.25 1.61
C TYR A 295 18.92 -0.05 0.67
N PHE A 296 19.18 1.13 1.24
CA PHE A 296 19.34 2.39 0.52
C PHE A 296 20.37 3.29 1.21
N ASP A 297 20.96 4.22 0.46
CA ASP A 297 21.84 5.22 1.06
C ASP A 297 21.01 6.30 1.77
N ARG A 298 21.08 6.33 3.10
CA ARG A 298 20.35 7.29 3.93
C ARG A 298 20.72 8.75 3.62
N LYS A 299 21.93 8.99 3.12
CA LYS A 299 22.44 10.34 2.82
C LYS A 299 22.02 10.84 1.45
N ASP A 300 21.59 9.96 0.55
CA ASP A 300 21.13 10.35 -0.78
C ASP A 300 19.81 11.16 -0.63
N PRO A 301 19.80 12.44 -1.06
CA PRO A 301 18.62 13.30 -0.93
C PRO A 301 17.36 12.72 -1.59
N LYS A 302 17.50 11.85 -2.60
CA LYS A 302 16.34 11.24 -3.26
C LYS A 302 15.54 10.33 -2.33
N PHE A 303 16.14 9.81 -1.26
CA PHE A 303 15.45 8.96 -0.28
C PHE A 303 14.87 9.73 0.91
N GLN A 304 14.97 11.06 0.94
CA GLN A 304 14.33 11.86 1.98
C GLN A 304 12.80 11.66 2.05
N PRO A 305 12.05 11.55 0.93
CA PRO A 305 10.63 11.23 0.97
C PRO A 305 10.33 9.86 1.59
N LEU A 306 11.16 8.84 1.31
CA LEU A 306 11.03 7.52 1.92
C LEU A 306 11.26 7.58 3.42
N LEU A 307 12.30 8.28 3.87
CA LEU A 307 12.56 8.48 5.30
C LEU A 307 11.38 9.17 6.00
N GLN A 308 10.75 10.16 5.37
CA GLN A 308 9.57 10.83 5.92
C GLN A 308 8.39 9.87 6.02
N GLN A 309 8.09 9.09 4.97
CA GLN A 309 7.01 8.09 4.99
C GLN A 309 7.22 7.03 6.08
N LEU A 310 8.46 6.51 6.20
CA LEU A 310 8.84 5.56 7.24
C LEU A 310 8.69 6.16 8.63
N GLN A 311 9.12 7.40 8.83
CA GLN A 311 8.99 8.11 10.12
C GLN A 311 7.53 8.32 10.51
N SER A 312 6.67 8.75 9.57
CA SER A 312 5.25 8.89 9.83
C SER A 312 4.66 7.55 10.27
N GLY A 313 4.97 6.46 9.55
CA GLY A 313 4.52 5.12 9.93
C GLY A 313 5.24 4.44 11.08
N ASN A 314 5.99 5.20 11.89
CA ASN A 314 6.75 4.67 13.02
C ASN A 314 7.64 3.48 12.63
N TRP A 315 8.07 3.44 11.37
CA TRP A 315 8.88 2.39 10.76
C TRP A 315 8.27 0.99 10.87
N LYS A 316 6.94 0.87 10.89
CA LYS A 316 6.25 -0.41 11.03
C LYS A 316 5.11 -0.54 10.03
N ASP A 317 5.19 -1.59 9.23
CA ASP A 317 4.20 -1.99 8.22
C ASP A 317 3.78 -0.82 7.31
N VAL A 318 4.79 -0.09 6.84
CA VAL A 318 4.64 1.10 6.00
C VAL A 318 4.47 0.68 4.54
N PRO A 319 3.33 0.96 3.89
CA PRO A 319 3.15 0.68 2.47
C PRO A 319 4.05 1.60 1.65
N LEU A 320 4.72 1.05 0.65
CA LEU A 320 5.62 1.77 -0.22
C LEU A 320 5.51 1.27 -1.65
N THR A 321 5.76 2.17 -2.60
CA THR A 321 5.94 1.85 -4.02
C THR A 321 7.39 2.12 -4.39
N LEU A 322 8.16 1.06 -4.60
CA LEU A 322 9.62 1.12 -4.75
C LEU A 322 10.05 0.47 -6.06
N ARG A 323 11.15 0.96 -6.65
CA ARG A 323 11.92 0.16 -7.59
C ARG A 323 13.00 -0.62 -6.85
N LEU A 324 12.95 -1.95 -6.93
CA LEU A 324 13.88 -2.86 -6.25
C LEU A 324 14.70 -3.65 -7.27
N CYS A 325 15.96 -3.93 -6.94
CA CYS A 325 16.84 -4.80 -7.72
C CYS A 325 17.83 -5.54 -6.82
N TYR A 326 18.42 -6.62 -7.30
CA TYR A 326 19.54 -7.28 -6.63
C TYR A 326 20.86 -6.85 -7.28
N PRO A 327 21.71 -6.09 -6.58
CA PRO A 327 22.97 -5.64 -7.13
C PRO A 327 23.96 -6.81 -7.25
N GLY A 328 24.68 -6.87 -8.38
CA GLY A 328 25.68 -7.90 -8.67
C GLY A 328 25.19 -8.94 -9.69
N PRO A 329 26.04 -9.92 -10.05
CA PRO A 329 25.60 -11.06 -10.88
C PRO A 329 24.46 -11.79 -10.17
N ALA A 330 23.45 -12.24 -10.93
CA ALA A 330 22.28 -12.92 -10.41
C ALA A 330 22.68 -14.03 -9.41
N GLY A 331 22.16 -13.97 -8.18
CA GLY A 331 22.50 -14.91 -7.10
C GLY A 331 23.62 -14.47 -6.13
N GLY A 332 24.32 -13.35 -6.37
CA GLY A 332 25.44 -12.91 -5.53
C GLY A 332 25.04 -12.02 -4.34
N GLY A 333 23.98 -11.21 -4.49
CA GLY A 333 23.47 -10.33 -3.44
C GLY A 333 22.31 -10.98 -2.69
N LYS A 334 22.42 -11.10 -1.36
CA LYS A 334 21.30 -11.59 -0.53
C LYS A 334 20.27 -10.51 -0.17
N ASN A 335 20.67 -9.24 -0.32
CA ASN A 335 19.84 -8.08 0.00
C ASN A 335 19.51 -7.34 -1.31
N ALA A 336 18.25 -6.94 -1.45
CA ALA A 336 17.84 -6.05 -2.52
C ALA A 336 18.36 -4.62 -2.26
N ARG A 337 18.45 -3.83 -3.32
CA ARG A 337 18.71 -2.40 -3.27
C ARG A 337 17.45 -1.67 -3.67
N ILE A 338 17.07 -0.68 -2.87
CA ILE A 338 16.04 0.29 -3.26
C ILE A 338 16.71 1.26 -4.24
N ALA A 339 16.30 1.22 -5.49
CA ALA A 339 16.83 2.08 -6.54
C ALA A 339 16.13 3.44 -6.55
N GLU A 340 14.80 3.43 -6.45
CA GLU A 340 13.92 4.60 -6.58
C GLU A 340 12.65 4.44 -5.74
N ILE A 341 12.00 5.58 -5.47
CA ILE A 341 10.68 5.68 -4.82
C ILE A 341 9.74 6.25 -5.87
N GLU A 342 8.65 5.54 -6.15
CA GLU A 342 7.76 5.85 -7.27
C GLU A 342 6.43 6.48 -6.81
N GLY A 343 6.15 6.43 -5.51
CA GLY A 343 4.88 6.90 -4.97
C GLY A 343 4.91 7.32 -3.51
N LYS A 344 3.77 7.82 -3.05
CA LYS A 344 3.47 8.08 -1.64
C LYS A 344 2.54 6.96 -1.16
N GLY A 345 3.03 6.11 -0.27
CA GLY A 345 2.34 4.86 0.01
C GLY A 345 2.28 3.97 -1.24
N TRP A 346 1.09 3.47 -1.56
CA TRP A 346 0.80 2.73 -2.80
C TRP A 346 0.27 3.60 -3.95
N LEU A 347 0.18 4.91 -3.74
CA LEU A 347 -0.33 5.83 -4.72
C LEU A 347 0.79 6.44 -5.55
N ILE A 348 0.63 6.39 -6.87
CA ILE A 348 1.49 7.10 -7.82
C ILE A 348 0.72 8.33 -8.28
N LEU A 349 1.31 9.50 -8.04
CA LEU A 349 0.72 10.79 -8.40
C LEU A 349 1.44 11.35 -9.63
N HIS A 350 0.68 11.73 -10.65
CA HIS A 350 1.20 12.24 -11.91
C HIS A 350 0.76 13.69 -12.11
N GLY A 351 1.68 14.63 -11.89
CA GLY A 351 1.42 16.07 -12.01
C GLY A 351 0.50 16.61 -10.90
N THR A 352 -0.05 17.80 -11.11
CA THR A 352 -1.12 18.38 -10.28
C THR A 352 -2.37 18.50 -11.13
N ARG A 353 -3.51 18.00 -10.66
CA ARG A 353 -4.80 18.14 -11.34
C ARG A 353 -5.57 19.24 -10.63
N SER A 354 -5.31 20.47 -11.05
CA SER A 354 -5.95 21.68 -10.51
C SER A 354 -7.37 21.83 -11.01
#